data_AF-A0AAV4EM70-F1
#
_entry.id   AF-A0AAV4EM70-F1
#
_cell.length_a   1.000
_cell.length_b   1.000
_cell.length_c   1.000
_cell.angle_alpha   90.00
_cell.angle_beta   90.00
_cell.angle_gamma   90.00
#
_symmetry.space_group_name_H-M   'P 1'
#
loop_
_entity.id
_entity.type
_entity.pdbx_description
1 polymer ?
#
loop_
_entity_poly.entity_id
_entity_poly.type
_entity_poly.pdbx_seq_one_letter_code
_entity_poly.pdbx_strand_id
1 'polypeptide(L)'
;MCFVTLPGCLSGRWGADCRHQCGQCESKRCNNHTGDCEPPGCQPGWDGSRCDTECAPGSYGSNCSQKCGHCHGACSPLDGQCPAHCRPGWLGPMCLDKCSNHTYGQDCALVCGHCSDGEECDHVTGHCPGSCITGFDTPLCHIRTKGFSLSRPNLVAMLIGCMVIFSTTIVTVFICLLVRWRRDNQHGVVDKHPQPYKQTVV
;
A
#
# COMPACT_ATOMS: atom_id res chain seq x y z
N MET A 1 -32.48 14.31 71.76
CA MET A 1 -31.52 14.48 70.65
C MET A 1 -32.31 14.40 69.35
N CYS A 2 -32.49 15.52 68.65
CA CYS A 2 -33.09 15.52 67.31
C CYS A 2 -31.96 15.60 66.30
N PHE A 3 -31.77 14.55 65.50
CA PHE A 3 -30.95 14.64 64.30
C PHE A 3 -31.72 15.47 63.29
N VAL A 4 -31.26 16.71 63.06
CA VAL A 4 -31.69 17.47 61.89
C VAL A 4 -31.04 16.80 60.69
N THR A 5 -31.78 15.96 59.98
CA THR A 5 -31.39 15.59 58.61
C THR A 5 -31.46 16.87 57.80
N LEU A 6 -30.30 17.46 57.47
CA LEU A 6 -30.19 18.58 56.54
C LEU A 6 -30.98 18.23 55.28
N PRO A 7 -31.87 19.12 54.77
CA PRO A 7 -32.57 18.86 53.54
C PRO A 7 -31.52 18.79 52.43
N GLY A 8 -31.28 17.58 51.92
CA GLY A 8 -30.42 17.40 50.76
C GLY A 8 -30.88 18.27 49.59
N CYS A 9 -29.97 18.58 48.68
CA CYS A 9 -30.31 19.32 47.47
C CYS A 9 -31.45 18.65 46.68
N LEU A 10 -32.29 19.46 46.03
CA LEU A 10 -33.25 18.96 45.04
C LEU A 10 -32.50 18.20 43.92
N SER A 11 -33.17 17.21 43.31
CA SER A 11 -32.59 16.42 42.23
C SER A 11 -32.07 17.32 41.10
N GLY A 12 -30.86 17.04 40.61
CA GLY A 12 -30.18 17.85 39.60
C GLY A 12 -29.20 18.91 40.15
N ARG A 13 -29.00 19.01 41.47
CA ARG A 13 -28.07 19.96 42.10
C ARG A 13 -27.25 19.33 43.23
N TRP A 14 -26.08 19.90 43.51
CA TRP A 14 -25.15 19.45 44.56
C TRP A 14 -24.34 20.60 45.19
N GLY A 15 -23.66 20.30 46.31
CA GLY A 15 -22.79 21.21 47.07
C GLY A 15 -23.47 21.84 48.30
N ALA A 16 -22.70 22.56 49.12
CA ALA A 16 -23.14 23.09 50.43
C ALA A 16 -24.36 24.03 50.35
N ASP A 17 -24.56 24.70 49.21
CA ASP A 17 -25.70 25.60 48.94
C ASP A 17 -26.53 25.17 47.71
N CYS A 18 -26.37 23.94 47.21
CA CYS A 18 -27.04 23.45 46.00
C CYS A 18 -26.85 24.35 44.75
N ARG A 19 -25.70 25.04 44.68
CA ARG A 19 -25.38 25.98 43.60
C ARG A 19 -24.88 25.28 42.34
N HIS A 20 -24.30 24.09 42.46
CA HIS A 20 -23.79 23.35 41.33
C HIS A 20 -24.88 22.46 40.72
N GLN A 21 -24.88 22.35 39.40
CA GLN A 21 -25.78 21.44 38.68
C GLN A 21 -25.09 20.08 38.53
N CYS A 22 -25.87 19.00 38.53
CA CYS A 22 -25.36 17.70 38.09
C CYS A 22 -24.93 17.79 36.62
N GLY A 23 -23.91 17.02 36.24
CA GLY A 23 -23.56 16.84 34.83
C GLY A 23 -24.58 15.94 34.10
N GLN A 24 -24.13 15.33 33.01
CA GLN A 24 -24.97 14.49 32.16
C GLN A 24 -25.10 13.07 32.71
N CYS A 25 -25.71 12.93 33.89
CA CYS A 25 -26.01 11.64 34.49
C CYS A 25 -27.21 10.97 33.79
N GLU A 26 -27.14 9.66 33.55
CA GLU A 26 -28.22 8.88 32.90
C GLU A 26 -29.54 8.96 33.68
N SER A 27 -29.47 8.83 35.01
CA SER A 27 -30.63 8.94 35.90
C SER A 27 -31.05 10.39 36.17
N LYS A 28 -30.32 11.38 35.66
CA LYS A 28 -30.42 12.81 36.02
C LYS A 28 -30.25 13.08 37.52
N ARG A 29 -29.66 12.13 38.25
CA ARG A 29 -29.39 12.21 39.68
C ARG A 29 -27.89 12.13 39.92
N CYS A 30 -27.43 12.99 40.82
CA CYS A 30 -26.07 12.95 41.33
C CYS A 30 -26.09 13.09 42.84
N ASN A 31 -25.00 12.65 43.46
CA ASN A 31 -24.78 12.79 44.89
C ASN A 31 -24.86 14.27 45.29
N ASN A 32 -25.69 14.59 46.29
CA ASN A 32 -25.95 15.97 46.70
C ASN A 32 -24.72 16.68 47.34
N HIS A 33 -23.69 15.94 47.75
CA HIS A 33 -22.47 16.48 48.34
C HIS A 33 -21.31 16.51 47.35
N THR A 34 -21.06 15.41 46.62
CA THR A 34 -19.90 15.28 45.73
C THR A 34 -20.20 15.64 44.28
N GLY A 35 -21.47 15.61 43.86
CA GLY A 35 -21.88 15.80 42.47
C GLY A 35 -21.65 14.58 41.58
N ASP A 36 -21.17 13.47 42.12
CA ASP A 36 -20.91 12.25 41.34
C ASP A 36 -22.23 11.61 40.89
N CYS A 37 -22.26 11.15 39.64
CA CYS A 37 -23.41 10.48 39.09
C CYS A 37 -23.54 9.08 39.69
N GLU A 38 -24.76 8.75 40.13
CA GLU A 38 -25.07 7.42 40.61
C GLU A 38 -25.23 6.44 39.44
N PRO A 39 -25.05 5.12 39.66
CA PRO A 39 -25.29 4.10 38.63
C PRO A 39 -26.65 4.30 37.95
N PRO A 40 -26.71 4.19 36.60
CA PRO A 40 -25.71 3.59 35.71
C PRO A 40 -24.59 4.54 35.22
N GLY A 41 -24.46 5.74 35.79
CA GLY A 41 -23.39 6.69 35.48
C GLY A 41 -23.80 7.71 34.41
N CYS A 42 -22.95 7.89 33.40
CA CYS A 42 -23.07 8.93 32.39
C CYS A 42 -23.94 8.57 31.20
N GLN A 43 -24.61 9.61 30.67
CA GLN A 43 -25.27 9.57 29.38
C GLN A 43 -24.27 9.30 28.25
N PRO A 44 -24.73 8.76 27.10
CA PRO A 44 -23.86 8.58 25.95
C PRO A 44 -23.18 9.88 25.51
N GLY A 45 -21.88 9.81 25.26
CA GLY A 45 -21.05 10.98 24.90
C GLY A 45 -20.36 11.67 26.06
N TRP A 46 -20.58 11.22 27.31
CA TRP A 46 -20.03 11.83 28.52
C TRP A 46 -19.29 10.82 29.40
N ASP A 47 -18.27 11.31 30.09
CA ASP A 47 -17.37 10.58 30.97
C ASP A 47 -17.06 11.36 32.27
N GLY A 48 -16.37 10.69 33.18
CA GLY A 48 -15.94 11.22 34.47
C GLY A 48 -16.96 10.94 35.57
N SER A 49 -16.54 11.04 36.84
CA SER A 49 -17.42 10.73 37.98
C SER A 49 -18.66 11.61 38.03
N ARG A 50 -18.61 12.81 37.45
CA ARG A 50 -19.70 13.79 37.38
C ARG A 50 -20.34 13.92 36.01
N CYS A 51 -19.86 13.18 35.00
CA CYS A 51 -20.35 13.25 33.62
C CYS A 51 -20.33 14.67 33.04
N ASP A 52 -19.26 15.39 33.32
CA ASP A 52 -19.01 16.78 32.91
C ASP A 52 -17.93 16.90 31.82
N THR A 53 -17.38 15.77 31.39
CA THR A 53 -16.35 15.70 30.35
C THR A 53 -16.91 14.93 29.15
N GLU A 54 -16.76 15.48 27.94
CA GLU A 54 -17.12 14.75 26.72
C GLU A 54 -16.17 13.56 26.50
N CYS A 55 -16.64 12.52 25.80
CA CYS A 55 -15.78 11.40 25.46
C CYS A 55 -14.51 11.85 24.73
N ALA A 56 -13.37 11.29 25.14
CA ALA A 56 -12.12 11.47 24.42
C ALA A 56 -12.24 10.94 22.98
N PRO A 57 -11.52 11.54 22.01
CA PRO A 57 -11.49 11.05 20.63
C PRO A 57 -11.11 9.56 20.60
N GLY A 58 -11.91 8.75 19.89
CA GLY A 58 -11.69 7.30 19.81
C GLY A 58 -12.60 6.47 20.74
N SER A 59 -13.43 7.13 21.56
CA SER A 59 -14.44 6.47 22.40
C SER A 59 -15.82 7.10 22.26
N TYR A 60 -16.86 6.32 22.54
CA TYR A 60 -18.24 6.75 22.48
C TYR A 60 -19.15 5.94 23.43
N GLY A 61 -20.43 6.31 23.47
CA GLY A 61 -21.46 5.60 24.23
C GLY A 61 -21.50 5.99 25.70
N SER A 62 -22.29 5.29 26.50
CA SER A 62 -22.44 5.55 27.94
C SER A 62 -21.12 5.32 28.66
N ASN A 63 -20.72 6.28 29.50
CA ASN A 63 -19.42 6.28 30.19
C ASN A 63 -18.22 6.09 29.24
N CYS A 64 -18.37 6.47 27.96
CA CYS A 64 -17.36 6.33 26.91
C CYS A 64 -16.71 4.94 26.83
N SER A 65 -17.50 3.92 27.17
CA SER A 65 -17.04 2.54 27.33
C SER A 65 -16.80 1.81 26.00
N GLN A 66 -17.25 2.38 24.88
CA GLN A 66 -17.12 1.81 23.55
C GLN A 66 -16.00 2.50 22.76
N LYS A 67 -15.41 1.79 21.79
CA LYS A 67 -14.31 2.30 20.95
C LYS A 67 -14.76 2.53 19.52
N CYS A 68 -14.40 3.69 18.96
CA CYS A 68 -14.68 4.02 17.57
C CYS A 68 -14.10 2.95 16.62
N GLY A 69 -14.76 2.73 15.48
CA GLY A 69 -14.21 1.93 14.39
C GLY A 69 -13.16 2.68 13.56
N HIS A 70 -13.02 2.30 12.29
CA HIS A 70 -11.96 2.78 11.39
C HIS A 70 -12.35 4.08 10.65
N CYS A 71 -12.71 5.13 11.39
CA CYS A 71 -13.02 6.43 10.81
C CYS A 71 -11.75 7.16 10.29
N HIS A 72 -11.91 8.01 9.25
CA HIS A 72 -10.85 8.94 8.82
C HIS A 72 -10.63 10.11 9.80
N GLY A 73 -11.57 10.35 10.73
CA GLY A 73 -11.50 11.37 11.78
C GLY A 73 -12.01 10.85 13.12
N ALA A 74 -12.47 11.76 13.99
CA ALA A 74 -13.16 11.37 15.22
C ALA A 74 -14.54 10.78 14.90
N CYS A 75 -14.95 9.74 15.63
CA CYS A 75 -16.33 9.27 15.60
C CYS A 75 -17.20 10.14 16.52
N SER A 76 -18.52 10.08 16.29
CA SER A 76 -19.52 10.67 17.17
C SER A 76 -19.39 10.09 18.58
N PRO A 77 -19.22 10.92 19.62
CA PRO A 77 -19.10 10.44 21.00
C PRO A 77 -20.42 9.83 21.51
N LEU A 78 -21.55 10.14 20.88
CA LEU A 78 -22.86 9.64 21.28
C LEU A 78 -23.04 8.16 20.93
N ASP A 79 -22.79 7.81 19.67
CA ASP A 79 -23.21 6.55 19.06
C ASP A 79 -22.14 5.88 18.18
N GLY A 80 -20.96 6.49 18.09
CA GLY A 80 -19.80 5.91 17.41
C GLY A 80 -19.84 5.99 15.88
N GLN A 81 -20.82 6.71 15.32
CA GLN A 81 -20.89 6.91 13.87
C GLN A 81 -19.70 7.75 13.36
N CYS A 82 -19.21 7.42 12.16
CA CYS A 82 -18.16 8.17 11.50
C CYS A 82 -18.80 9.22 10.56
N PRO A 83 -18.80 10.52 10.90
CA PRO A 83 -19.50 11.55 10.13
C PRO A 83 -18.84 11.88 8.79
N ALA A 84 -17.57 11.51 8.61
CA ALA A 84 -16.84 11.70 7.36
C ALA A 84 -16.94 10.44 6.49
N HIS A 85 -15.83 9.74 6.33
CA HIS A 85 -15.70 8.51 5.54
C HIS A 85 -14.85 7.50 6.33
N CYS A 86 -15.01 6.23 5.99
CA CYS A 86 -14.17 5.17 6.52
C CYS A 86 -12.76 5.25 5.94
N ARG A 87 -11.80 4.72 6.67
CA ARG A 87 -10.47 4.43 6.12
C ARG A 87 -10.61 3.36 5.02
N PRO A 88 -9.68 3.31 4.05
CA PRO A 88 -9.68 2.27 3.03
C PRO A 88 -9.79 0.87 3.63
N GLY A 89 -10.62 0.04 3.02
CA GLY A 89 -10.88 -1.33 3.46
C GLY A 89 -12.02 -1.50 4.46
N TRP A 90 -12.72 -0.43 4.84
CA TRP A 90 -13.79 -0.45 5.82
C TRP A 90 -15.05 0.26 5.32
N LEU A 91 -16.22 -0.20 5.78
CA LEU A 91 -17.55 0.27 5.43
C LEU A 91 -18.47 0.30 6.65
N GLY A 92 -19.67 0.83 6.42
CA GLY A 92 -20.73 0.94 7.41
C GLY A 92 -20.68 2.27 8.16
N PRO A 93 -21.78 2.64 8.85
CA PRO A 93 -21.88 3.93 9.54
C PRO A 93 -20.84 4.11 10.65
N MET A 94 -20.31 3.01 11.20
CA MET A 94 -19.29 3.02 12.26
C MET A 94 -17.91 2.54 11.76
N CYS A 95 -17.77 2.26 10.46
CA CYS A 95 -16.53 1.75 9.85
C CYS A 95 -15.98 0.49 10.53
N LEU A 96 -16.87 -0.47 10.81
CA LEU A 96 -16.55 -1.76 11.44
C LEU A 96 -16.62 -2.92 10.45
N ASP A 97 -17.27 -2.74 9.30
CA ASP A 97 -17.41 -3.78 8.30
C ASP A 97 -16.20 -3.75 7.39
N LYS A 98 -15.52 -4.88 7.21
CA LYS A 98 -14.42 -4.98 6.24
C LYS A 98 -14.99 -5.06 4.83
N CYS A 99 -14.24 -4.56 3.84
CA CYS A 99 -14.55 -4.90 2.45
C CYS A 99 -14.62 -6.41 2.30
N SER A 100 -15.64 -6.87 1.59
CA SER A 100 -15.95 -8.27 1.32
C SER A 100 -16.37 -8.41 -0.13
N ASN A 101 -16.68 -9.63 -0.58
CA ASN A 101 -17.03 -9.92 -1.97
C ASN A 101 -15.92 -9.54 -2.96
N HIS A 102 -14.67 -9.80 -2.57
CA HIS A 102 -13.48 -9.57 -3.40
C HIS A 102 -13.34 -8.10 -3.80
N THR A 103 -13.53 -7.20 -2.82
CA THR A 103 -13.33 -5.77 -3.00
C THR A 103 -12.36 -5.20 -1.97
N TYR A 104 -11.77 -4.05 -2.26
CA TYR A 104 -10.79 -3.40 -1.41
C TYR A 104 -10.74 -1.88 -1.62
N GLY A 105 -9.98 -1.19 -0.77
CA GLY A 105 -9.68 0.23 -0.92
C GLY A 105 -10.77 1.15 -0.39
N GLN A 106 -10.77 2.41 -0.84
CA GLN A 106 -11.75 3.40 -0.38
C GLN A 106 -13.16 3.01 -0.83
N ASP A 107 -14.09 3.02 0.13
CA ASP A 107 -15.50 2.65 -0.07
C ASP A 107 -15.69 1.28 -0.73
N CYS A 108 -14.68 0.40 -0.65
CA CYS A 108 -14.62 -0.89 -1.33
C CYS A 108 -14.90 -0.81 -2.84
N ALA A 109 -14.50 0.31 -3.47
CA ALA A 109 -14.78 0.57 -4.88
C ALA A 109 -13.87 -0.19 -5.84
N LEU A 110 -12.77 -0.78 -5.35
CA LEU A 110 -11.83 -1.56 -6.16
C LEU A 110 -12.13 -3.05 -6.02
N VAL A 111 -12.03 -3.79 -7.12
CA VAL A 111 -12.26 -5.24 -7.15
C VAL A 111 -10.90 -5.95 -7.10
N CYS A 112 -10.79 -7.03 -6.34
CA CYS A 112 -9.58 -7.86 -6.27
C CYS A 112 -9.23 -8.43 -7.65
N GLY A 113 -7.94 -8.69 -7.85
CA GLY A 113 -7.48 -9.40 -9.03
C GLY A 113 -7.64 -10.91 -8.93
N HIS A 114 -6.97 -11.57 -9.87
CA HIS A 114 -7.02 -13.02 -9.98
C HIS A 114 -6.04 -13.69 -9.00
N CYS A 115 -6.37 -13.64 -7.71
CA CYS A 115 -5.66 -14.35 -6.64
C CYS A 115 -5.74 -15.88 -6.83
N SER A 116 -4.68 -16.59 -6.45
CA SER A 116 -4.66 -18.05 -6.46
C SER A 116 -5.67 -18.65 -5.48
N ASP A 117 -6.18 -19.83 -5.79
CA ASP A 117 -7.05 -20.65 -4.92
C ASP A 117 -8.37 -19.97 -4.46
N GLY A 118 -8.77 -18.87 -5.11
CA GLY A 118 -9.99 -18.14 -4.75
C GLY A 118 -9.88 -17.39 -3.41
N GLU A 119 -8.66 -17.16 -2.93
CA GLU A 119 -8.40 -16.37 -1.72
C GLU A 119 -8.83 -14.92 -1.93
N GLU A 120 -9.43 -14.34 -0.88
CA GLU A 120 -9.82 -12.93 -0.90
C GLU A 120 -8.58 -12.05 -0.74
N CYS A 121 -8.48 -10.99 -1.55
CA CYS A 121 -7.36 -10.08 -1.44
C CYS A 121 -7.45 -9.23 -0.16
N ASP A 122 -6.33 -8.68 0.29
CA ASP A 122 -6.29 -7.79 1.43
C ASP A 122 -7.24 -6.59 1.22
N HIS A 123 -8.21 -6.45 2.10
CA HIS A 123 -9.29 -5.48 1.98
C HIS A 123 -8.81 -4.01 1.94
N VAL A 124 -7.60 -3.71 2.43
CA VAL A 124 -7.06 -2.35 2.41
C VAL A 124 -6.25 -2.09 1.14
N THR A 125 -5.35 -3.01 0.81
CA THR A 125 -4.29 -2.84 -0.19
C THR A 125 -4.57 -3.53 -1.51
N GLY A 126 -5.50 -4.49 -1.54
CA GLY A 126 -5.82 -5.31 -2.71
C GLY A 126 -4.82 -6.44 -2.99
N HIS A 127 -3.82 -6.63 -2.13
CA HIS A 127 -2.78 -7.62 -2.35
C HIS A 127 -3.31 -9.03 -2.14
N CYS A 128 -3.00 -9.94 -3.06
CA CYS A 128 -3.28 -11.35 -2.86
C CYS A 128 -2.27 -11.92 -1.84
N PRO A 129 -2.71 -12.52 -0.73
CA PRO A 129 -1.80 -13.04 0.31
C PRO A 129 -0.92 -14.20 -0.19
N GLY A 130 -1.39 -14.94 -1.19
CA GLY A 130 -0.64 -15.99 -1.87
C GLY A 130 0.05 -15.49 -3.15
N SER A 131 -0.34 -16.08 -4.28
CA SER A 131 0.20 -15.73 -5.60
C SER A 131 -0.93 -15.36 -6.56
N CYS A 132 -0.58 -14.91 -7.76
CA CYS A 132 -1.56 -14.75 -8.83
C CYS A 132 -1.78 -16.09 -9.53
N ILE A 133 -2.98 -16.31 -10.09
CA ILE A 133 -3.17 -17.41 -11.04
C ILE A 133 -2.19 -17.26 -12.22
N THR A 134 -1.84 -18.38 -12.85
CA THR A 134 -0.90 -18.41 -13.98
C THR A 134 -1.27 -17.40 -15.05
N GLY A 135 -0.31 -16.53 -15.40
CA GLY A 135 -0.49 -15.52 -16.43
C GLY A 135 -0.98 -14.16 -15.92
N PHE A 136 -0.89 -13.89 -14.61
CA PHE A 136 -1.14 -12.57 -14.02
C PHE A 136 0.07 -12.06 -13.23
N ASP A 137 0.20 -10.74 -13.18
CA ASP A 137 1.34 -10.04 -12.57
C ASP A 137 1.06 -9.69 -11.10
N THR A 138 2.07 -9.89 -10.24
CA THR A 138 1.99 -9.58 -8.80
C THR A 138 2.13 -8.09 -8.53
N PRO A 139 1.66 -7.57 -7.38
CA PRO A 139 1.00 -8.28 -6.28
C PRO A 139 -0.54 -8.18 -6.27
N LEU A 140 -1.11 -7.36 -7.17
CA LEU A 140 -2.56 -7.14 -7.27
C LEU A 140 -3.27 -8.10 -8.23
N CYS A 141 -2.53 -8.82 -9.09
CA CYS A 141 -3.09 -9.79 -10.03
C CYS A 141 -4.14 -9.23 -11.00
N HIS A 142 -4.05 -7.94 -11.34
CA HIS A 142 -4.92 -7.26 -12.32
C HIS A 142 -4.42 -7.37 -13.75
N ILE A 143 -3.09 -7.43 -13.93
CA ILE A 143 -2.48 -7.36 -15.26
C ILE A 143 -2.23 -8.77 -15.75
N ARG A 144 -2.83 -9.15 -16.87
CA ARG A 144 -2.51 -10.40 -17.55
C ARG A 144 -1.11 -10.29 -18.15
N THR A 145 -0.18 -11.13 -17.72
CA THR A 145 1.12 -11.23 -18.38
C THR A 145 0.87 -11.79 -19.77
N LYS A 146 1.16 -10.99 -20.80
CA LYS A 146 1.41 -11.55 -22.12
C LYS A 146 2.61 -12.43 -21.90
N GLY A 147 2.40 -13.75 -21.85
CA GLY A 147 3.48 -14.68 -21.57
C GLY A 147 4.68 -14.22 -22.38
N PHE A 148 5.77 -13.85 -21.71
CA PHE A 148 7.04 -13.72 -22.38
C PHE A 148 7.40 -15.16 -22.74
N SER A 149 6.76 -15.65 -23.80
CA SER A 149 7.24 -16.77 -24.55
C SER A 149 8.57 -16.24 -25.04
N LEU A 150 9.62 -16.58 -24.29
CA LEU A 150 10.99 -16.61 -24.76
C LEU A 150 10.97 -17.64 -25.87
N SER A 151 10.34 -17.26 -26.98
CA SER A 151 10.03 -18.19 -28.04
C SER A 151 11.39 -18.56 -28.60
N ARG A 152 11.63 -19.87 -28.75
CA ARG A 152 12.80 -20.41 -29.43
C ARG A 152 13.23 -19.58 -30.66
N PRO A 153 12.31 -18.96 -31.46
CA PRO A 153 12.67 -17.99 -32.51
C PRO A 153 13.63 -16.86 -32.11
N ASN A 154 13.49 -16.25 -30.93
CA ASN A 154 14.32 -15.10 -30.54
C ASN A 154 15.77 -15.52 -30.24
N LEU A 155 15.95 -16.70 -29.63
CA LEU A 155 17.28 -17.26 -29.40
C LEU A 155 17.92 -17.72 -30.72
N VAL A 156 17.14 -18.37 -31.59
CA VAL A 156 17.61 -18.80 -32.91
C VAL A 156 17.98 -17.59 -33.78
N ALA A 157 17.19 -16.50 -33.74
CA ALA A 157 17.49 -15.26 -34.45
C ALA A 157 18.78 -14.59 -33.93
N MET A 158 18.98 -14.57 -32.61
CA MET A 158 20.22 -14.05 -32.01
C MET A 158 21.44 -14.89 -32.41
N LEU A 159 21.33 -16.23 -32.42
CA LEU A 159 22.41 -17.13 -32.83
C LEU A 159 22.74 -16.99 -34.32
N ILE A 160 21.74 -16.90 -35.20
CA ILE A 160 21.94 -16.67 -36.64
C ILE A 160 22.61 -15.31 -36.88
N GLY A 161 22.17 -14.27 -36.18
CA GLY A 161 22.81 -12.94 -36.25
C GLY A 161 24.30 -13.00 -35.90
N CYS A 162 24.67 -13.67 -34.81
CA CYS A 162 26.06 -13.86 -34.42
C CYS A 162 26.89 -14.64 -35.45
N MET A 163 26.33 -15.69 -36.07
CA MET A 163 27.03 -16.49 -37.10
C MET A 163 27.29 -15.69 -38.38
N VAL A 164 26.35 -14.84 -38.80
CA VAL A 164 26.52 -13.97 -39.98
C VAL A 164 27.57 -12.89 -39.72
N ILE A 165 27.60 -12.30 -38.53
CA ILE A 165 28.63 -11.32 -38.14
C ILE A 165 30.01 -11.99 -38.07
N PHE A 166 30.11 -13.18 -37.49
CA PHE A 166 31.37 -13.90 -37.38
C PHE A 166 31.91 -14.34 -38.76
N SER A 167 31.05 -14.83 -39.65
CA SER A 167 31.46 -15.21 -41.01
C SER A 167 31.91 -14.02 -41.85
N THR A 168 31.18 -12.90 -41.80
CA THR A 168 31.56 -11.68 -42.55
C THR A 168 32.86 -11.06 -42.05
N THR A 169 33.10 -11.04 -40.73
CA THR A 169 34.37 -10.58 -40.15
C THR A 169 35.54 -11.49 -40.56
N ILE A 170 35.37 -12.81 -40.54
CA ILE A 170 36.40 -13.74 -41.03
C ILE A 170 36.70 -13.52 -42.52
N VAL A 171 35.67 -13.42 -43.36
CA VAL A 171 35.86 -13.23 -44.82
C VAL A 171 36.55 -11.90 -45.11
N THR A 172 36.14 -10.81 -44.45
CA THR A 172 36.78 -9.50 -44.63
C THR A 172 38.24 -9.49 -44.18
N VAL A 173 38.55 -10.11 -43.03
CA VAL A 173 39.93 -10.27 -42.56
C VAL A 173 40.74 -11.11 -43.55
N PHE A 174 40.19 -12.23 -44.02
CA PHE A 174 40.88 -13.10 -44.98
C PHE A 174 41.16 -12.39 -46.32
N ILE A 175 40.17 -11.66 -46.87
CA ILE A 175 40.37 -10.82 -48.06
C ILE A 175 41.45 -9.77 -47.80
N CYS A 176 41.42 -9.09 -46.66
CA CYS A 176 42.45 -8.10 -46.31
C CYS A 176 43.84 -8.74 -46.20
N LEU A 177 43.96 -9.94 -45.63
CA LEU A 177 45.20 -10.69 -45.56
C LEU A 177 45.68 -11.12 -46.96
N LEU A 178 44.79 -11.58 -47.83
CA LEU A 178 45.14 -11.92 -49.21
C LEU A 178 45.59 -10.72 -50.02
N VAL A 179 44.94 -9.55 -49.85
CA VAL A 179 45.35 -8.31 -50.50
C VAL A 179 46.71 -7.85 -49.99
N ARG A 180 46.94 -7.90 -48.66
CA ARG A 180 48.24 -7.59 -48.05
C ARG A 180 49.33 -8.55 -48.56
N TRP A 181 49.05 -9.85 -48.54
CA TRP A 181 49.97 -10.89 -49.02
C TRP A 181 50.30 -10.73 -50.51
N ARG A 182 49.31 -10.40 -51.35
CA ARG A 182 49.56 -10.09 -52.77
C ARG A 182 50.40 -8.82 -52.93
N ARG A 183 50.16 -7.78 -52.14
CA ARG A 183 50.93 -6.53 -52.17
C ARG A 183 52.39 -6.77 -51.79
N ASP A 184 52.62 -7.55 -50.74
CA ASP A 184 53.98 -7.87 -50.26
C ASP A 184 54.72 -8.75 -51.28
N ASN A 185 54.02 -9.72 -51.91
CA ASN A 185 54.59 -10.52 -53.01
C ASN A 185 54.86 -9.71 -54.29
N GLN A 186 54.07 -8.68 -54.59
CA GLN A 186 54.35 -7.78 -55.73
C GLN A 186 55.56 -6.88 -55.49
N HIS A 187 55.83 -6.47 -54.24
CA HIS A 187 57.06 -5.75 -53.89
C HIS A 187 58.33 -6.63 -53.94
N GLY A 188 58.20 -7.96 -53.98
CA GLY A 188 59.33 -8.89 -54.11
C GLY A 188 59.85 -9.13 -55.53
N VAL A 189 59.30 -8.46 -56.56
CA VAL A 189 59.62 -8.74 -57.99
C VAL A 189 60.53 -7.68 -58.64
N VAL A 190 60.95 -6.61 -57.93
CA VAL A 190 61.72 -5.49 -58.55
C VAL A 190 63.25 -5.55 -58.33
N ASP A 191 63.84 -6.63 -57.81
CA ASP A 191 65.31 -6.69 -57.62
C ASP A 191 65.98 -7.96 -58.18
N LYS A 192 65.85 -8.27 -59.48
CA LYS A 192 66.86 -9.09 -60.18
C LYS A 192 66.97 -8.77 -61.67
N HIS A 193 67.90 -7.89 -62.04
CA HIS A 193 68.56 -7.98 -63.34
C HIS A 193 70.09 -7.87 -63.20
N PRO A 194 70.87 -8.83 -63.73
CA PRO A 194 72.33 -8.75 -63.79
C PRO A 194 72.76 -7.85 -64.97
N GLN A 195 73.71 -6.95 -64.72
CA GLN A 195 74.36 -6.17 -65.78
C GLN A 195 75.27 -7.06 -66.64
N PRO A 196 75.25 -6.91 -67.98
CA PRO A 196 76.41 -7.18 -68.80
C PRO A 196 77.05 -5.89 -69.33
N TYR A 197 78.36 -6.00 -69.47
CA TYR A 197 79.35 -5.03 -69.88
C TYR A 197 79.03 -4.21 -71.15
N LYS A 198 79.57 -2.98 -71.22
CA LYS A 198 79.84 -2.27 -72.48
C LYS A 198 81.34 -1.98 -72.61
N GLN A 199 81.93 -2.48 -73.69
CA GLN A 199 83.24 -2.09 -74.21
C GLN A 199 83.15 -0.69 -74.83
N THR A 200 84.16 0.16 -74.62
CA THR A 200 84.46 1.30 -75.51
C THR A 200 85.96 1.44 -75.66
N VAL A 201 86.38 1.48 -76.92
CA VAL A 201 87.74 1.59 -77.46
C VAL A 201 88.22 3.04 -77.36
N VAL A 202 89.44 3.27 -76.87
CA VAL A 202 90.54 4.02 -77.54
C VAL A 202 91.86 3.46 -77.00
#